data_AF-A0ABD2YUY4-F1
#
_entry.id   AF-A0ABD2YUY4-F1
#
_cell.length_a   1.000
_cell.length_b   1.000
_cell.length_c   1.000
_cell.angle_alpha   90.00
_cell.angle_beta   90.00
_cell.angle_gamma   90.00
#
_symmetry.space_group_name_H-M   'P 1'
#
loop_
_entity.id
_entity.type
_entity.pdbx_description
1 polymer ?
#
loop_
_entity_poly.entity_id
_entity_poly.type
_entity_poly.pdbx_seq_one_letter_code
_entity_poly.pdbx_strand_id
1 'polypeptide(L)'
;MNKFRFHANFVQLIMNNLKGSWFSILLNGEVIGFFQASKGLKKGDPLSPFLFILCLEAFSGGLSFLIQQKLVVPYAIPHNCLVVSNLSFADGMIIFSCGDRQTIKNIMALIDTYQRGSGQKINTSKSSLFVPTSIGVSAIQTIEQLTGIKHSRIFHAFQMSSMHFIRFLGTLVHGLCASKGSVVSFCILTLIFLE
;
A
#
# COMPACT_ATOMS: atom_id res chain seq x y z
N MET A 1 -10.55 -10.63 -9.75
CA MET A 1 -10.26 -11.10 -11.12
C MET A 1 -11.42 -10.86 -12.09
N ASN A 2 -12.65 -11.29 -11.80
CA ASN A 2 -13.79 -11.04 -12.69
C ASN A 2 -14.06 -9.55 -12.93
N LYS A 3 -13.83 -8.69 -11.92
CA LYS A 3 -13.90 -7.22 -12.07
C LYS A 3 -12.87 -6.64 -13.05
N PHE A 4 -11.73 -7.30 -13.23
CA PHE A 4 -10.71 -6.92 -14.22
C PHE A 4 -11.05 -7.39 -15.63
N ARG A 5 -12.20 -8.06 -15.82
CA ARG A 5 -12.67 -8.59 -17.12
C ARG A 5 -11.67 -9.53 -17.80
N PHE A 6 -10.85 -10.24 -17.02
CA PHE A 6 -10.03 -11.31 -17.56
C PHE A 6 -10.88 -12.45 -18.10
N HIS A 7 -10.40 -13.08 -19.17
CA HIS A 7 -11.09 -14.21 -19.79
C HIS A 7 -11.27 -15.37 -18.80
N ALA A 8 -12.44 -16.03 -18.82
CA ALA A 8 -12.80 -17.07 -17.86
C ALA A 8 -11.74 -18.17 -17.75
N ASN A 9 -11.20 -18.63 -18.89
CA ASN A 9 -10.14 -19.65 -18.91
C ASN A 9 -8.87 -19.21 -18.16
N PHE A 10 -8.47 -17.94 -18.30
CA PHE A 10 -7.31 -17.41 -17.58
C PHE A 10 -7.57 -17.38 -16.07
N VAL A 11 -8.75 -16.90 -15.66
CA VAL A 11 -9.14 -16.91 -14.25
C VAL A 11 -9.15 -18.34 -13.71
N GLN A 12 -9.68 -19.30 -14.46
CA GLN A 12 -9.73 -20.69 -14.05
C GLN A 12 -8.32 -21.28 -13.87
N LEU A 13 -7.38 -21.01 -14.78
CA LEU A 13 -5.99 -21.47 -14.67
C LEU A 13 -5.33 -20.96 -13.39
N ILE A 14 -5.48 -19.66 -13.11
CA ILE A 14 -4.95 -19.08 -11.88
C ILE A 14 -5.61 -19.69 -10.65
N MET A 15 -6.93 -19.80 -10.62
CA MET A 15 -7.65 -20.37 -9.47
C MET A 15 -7.30 -21.85 -9.24
N ASN A 16 -7.05 -22.62 -10.31
CA ASN A 16 -6.60 -24.00 -10.21
C ASN A 16 -5.19 -24.10 -9.63
N ASN A 17 -4.27 -23.21 -10.04
CA ASN A 17 -2.92 -23.15 -9.47
C ASN A 17 -2.94 -22.79 -7.97
N LEU A 18 -3.75 -21.79 -7.59
CA LEU A 18 -3.88 -21.37 -6.19
C LEU A 18 -4.50 -22.45 -5.31
N LYS A 19 -5.59 -23.09 -5.77
CA LYS A 19 -6.27 -24.15 -5.02
C LYS A 19 -5.50 -25.46 -5.02
N GLY A 20 -4.73 -25.75 -6.07
CA GLY A 20 -3.96 -26.98 -6.22
C GLY A 20 -2.64 -27.00 -5.43
N SER A 21 -2.33 -25.95 -4.67
CA SER A 21 -1.08 -25.85 -3.92
C SER A 21 -1.15 -26.67 -2.62
N TRP A 22 -0.24 -27.64 -2.51
CA TRP A 22 -0.02 -28.45 -1.31
C TRP A 22 1.39 -28.23 -0.77
N PHE A 23 1.51 -28.29 0.55
CA PHE A 23 2.77 -28.15 1.28
C PHE A 23 3.02 -29.39 2.13
N SER A 24 4.29 -29.64 2.40
CA SER A 24 4.77 -30.66 3.32
C SER A 24 5.89 -30.07 4.17
N ILE A 25 6.14 -30.65 5.34
CA ILE A 25 7.19 -30.18 6.25
C ILE A 25 8.41 -31.06 6.04
N LEU A 26 9.54 -30.47 5.68
CA LEU A 26 10.82 -31.18 5.66
C LEU A 26 11.47 -31.08 7.05
N LEU A 27 11.54 -32.18 7.78
CA LEU A 27 12.14 -32.26 9.10
C LEU A 27 13.28 -33.29 9.07
N ASN A 28 14.51 -32.85 9.34
CA ASN A 28 15.70 -33.70 9.36
C ASN A 28 15.92 -34.51 8.05
N GLY A 29 15.50 -33.97 6.90
CA GLY A 29 15.62 -34.64 5.60
C GLY A 29 14.43 -35.53 5.23
N GLU A 30 13.48 -35.74 6.14
CA GLU A 30 12.25 -36.49 5.87
C GLU A 30 11.06 -35.56 5.63
N VAL A 31 10.23 -35.91 4.64
CA VAL A 31 9.01 -35.18 4.31
C VAL A 31 7.86 -35.71 5.15
N ILE A 32 7.32 -34.86 6.02
CA ILE A 32 6.25 -35.21 6.96
C ILE A 32 4.97 -34.47 6.58
N GLY A 33 3.94 -35.27 6.33
CA GLY A 33 2.57 -34.82 6.12
C GLY A 33 2.35 -34.01 4.84
N PHE A 34 1.09 -33.85 4.49
CA PHE A 34 0.65 -32.96 3.42
C PHE A 34 -0.52 -32.14 3.90
N PHE A 35 -0.47 -30.84 3.66
CA PHE A 35 -1.56 -29.93 3.97
C PHE A 35 -1.75 -28.95 2.82
N GLN A 36 -3.01 -28.63 2.54
CA GLN A 36 -3.36 -27.70 1.47
C GLN A 36 -3.09 -26.26 1.89
N ALA A 37 -2.63 -25.45 0.94
CA ALA A 37 -2.48 -24.01 1.13
C ALA A 37 -3.84 -23.35 1.43
N SER A 38 -4.04 -22.85 2.65
CA SER A 38 -5.28 -22.11 2.98
C SER A 38 -5.19 -20.63 2.63
N LYS A 39 -3.99 -20.05 2.74
CA LYS A 39 -3.69 -18.62 2.51
C LYS A 39 -2.24 -18.48 2.02
N GLY A 40 -1.96 -17.34 1.40
CA GLY A 40 -0.63 -17.00 0.92
C GLY A 40 -0.35 -17.53 -0.48
N LEU A 41 0.67 -16.96 -1.09
CA LEU A 41 1.17 -17.36 -2.39
C LEU A 41 2.46 -18.15 -2.21
N LYS A 42 2.73 -19.11 -3.09
CA LYS A 42 3.94 -19.92 -2.99
C LYS A 42 5.16 -19.01 -3.21
N LYS A 43 6.07 -19.00 -2.22
CA LYS A 43 7.32 -18.24 -2.34
C LYS A 43 8.17 -18.81 -3.48
N GLY A 44 8.66 -17.94 -4.35
CA GLY A 44 9.39 -18.33 -5.56
C GLY A 44 8.52 -18.77 -6.73
N ASP A 45 7.18 -18.71 -6.61
CA ASP A 45 6.29 -18.90 -7.76
C ASP A 45 6.33 -17.66 -8.66
N PRO A 46 6.62 -17.81 -9.97
CA PRO A 46 6.66 -16.68 -10.90
C PRO A 46 5.34 -15.92 -11.04
N LEU A 47 4.19 -16.52 -10.66
CA LEU A 47 2.89 -15.85 -10.68
C LEU A 47 2.66 -14.96 -9.46
N SER A 48 3.32 -15.25 -8.33
CA SER A 48 3.08 -14.55 -7.07
C SER A 48 3.22 -13.02 -7.16
N PRO A 49 4.28 -12.47 -7.81
CA PRO A 49 4.42 -11.02 -7.97
C PRO A 49 3.27 -10.39 -8.77
N PHE A 50 2.80 -11.06 -9.82
CA PHE A 50 1.70 -10.58 -10.64
C PHE A 50 0.39 -10.53 -9.86
N LEU A 51 0.10 -11.58 -9.08
CA LEU A 51 -1.09 -11.63 -8.23
C LEU A 51 -1.07 -10.57 -7.14
N PHE A 52 0.12 -10.29 -6.57
CA PHE A 52 0.28 -9.20 -5.61
C PHE A 52 -0.04 -7.84 -6.22
N ILE A 53 0.50 -7.55 -7.41
CA ILE A 53 0.21 -6.30 -8.15
C ILE A 53 -1.29 -6.17 -8.45
N LEU A 54 -1.97 -7.25 -8.85
CA LEU A 54 -3.42 -7.21 -9.10
C LEU A 54 -4.23 -6.89 -7.84
N CYS A 55 -3.78 -7.37 -6.67
CA CYS A 55 -4.40 -7.00 -5.40
C CYS A 55 -4.17 -5.52 -5.09
N LEU A 56 -2.95 -5.01 -5.25
CA LEU A 56 -2.66 -3.58 -5.08
C LEU A 56 -3.46 -2.70 -6.04
N GLU A 57 -3.63 -3.12 -7.29
CA GLU A 57 -4.46 -2.40 -8.27
C GLU A 57 -5.92 -2.31 -7.81
N ALA A 58 -6.45 -3.36 -7.18
CA ALA A 58 -7.78 -3.32 -6.59
C ALA A 58 -7.87 -2.32 -5.42
N PHE A 59 -6.81 -2.19 -4.61
CA PHE A 59 -6.70 -1.15 -3.58
C PHE A 59 -6.68 0.24 -4.22
N SER A 60 -5.85 0.46 -5.24
CA SER A 60 -5.76 1.72 -5.98
C SER A 60 -7.10 2.13 -6.57
N GLY A 61 -7.86 1.18 -7.13
CA GLY A 61 -9.22 1.42 -7.60
C GLY A 61 -10.18 1.82 -6.47
N GLY A 62 -10.09 1.19 -5.30
CA GLY A 62 -10.86 1.57 -4.11
C GLY A 62 -10.51 2.97 -3.61
N LEU A 63 -9.24 3.34 -3.60
CA LEU A 63 -8.78 4.67 -3.22
C LEU A 63 -9.28 5.74 -4.22
N SER A 64 -9.17 5.48 -5.52
CA SER A 64 -9.72 6.34 -6.57
C SER A 64 -11.22 6.53 -6.43
N PHE A 65 -11.97 5.49 -6.07
CA PHE A 65 -13.39 5.59 -5.78
C PHE A 65 -13.67 6.54 -4.60
N LEU A 66 -12.93 6.42 -3.49
CA LEU A 66 -13.10 7.33 -2.34
C LEU A 66 -12.78 8.79 -2.71
N ILE A 67 -11.79 9.01 -3.57
CA ILE A 67 -11.45 10.35 -4.09
C ILE A 67 -12.59 10.92 -4.94
N GLN A 68 -13.16 10.12 -5.84
CA GLN A 68 -14.31 10.53 -6.66
C GLN A 68 -15.53 10.88 -5.81
N GLN A 69 -15.74 10.17 -4.70
CA GLN A 69 -16.80 10.45 -3.72
C GLN A 69 -16.47 11.64 -2.79
N LYS A 70 -15.32 12.30 -2.97
CA LYS A 70 -14.83 13.39 -2.09
C LYS A 70 -14.67 12.97 -0.62
N LEU A 71 -14.52 11.67 -0.37
CA LEU A 71 -14.28 11.11 0.96
C LEU A 71 -12.80 11.13 1.33
N VAL A 72 -11.93 11.13 0.33
CA VAL A 72 -10.48 11.27 0.49
C VAL A 72 -10.06 12.46 -0.32
N VAL A 73 -9.40 13.43 0.30
CA VAL A 73 -8.81 14.56 -0.41
C VAL A 73 -7.42 14.14 -0.89
N PRO A 74 -7.21 13.99 -2.21
CA PRO A 74 -5.90 13.64 -2.71
C PRO A 74 -4.97 14.83 -2.55
N TYR A 75 -3.67 14.56 -2.54
CA TYR A 75 -2.71 15.63 -2.68
C TYR A 75 -2.76 16.20 -4.11
N ALA A 76 -3.02 17.50 -4.21
CA ALA A 76 -3.06 18.23 -5.46
C ALA A 76 -2.01 19.35 -5.44
N ILE A 77 -1.13 19.36 -6.44
CA ILE A 77 -0.24 20.49 -6.71
C ILE A 77 -1.08 21.61 -7.32
N PRO A 78 -0.93 22.88 -6.89
CA PRO A 78 -1.62 23.98 -7.55
C PRO A 78 -1.19 24.06 -9.03
N HIS A 79 -2.16 24.26 -9.92
CA HIS A 79 -2.06 24.43 -11.39
C HIS A 79 -1.92 23.15 -12.23
N ASN A 80 -3.02 22.73 -12.87
CA ASN A 80 -3.10 21.86 -14.06
C ASN A 80 -2.20 20.60 -14.08
N CYS A 81 -1.80 20.10 -12.91
CA CYS A 81 -0.86 18.99 -12.79
C CYS A 81 -1.57 17.67 -12.47
N LEU A 82 -0.86 16.57 -12.68
CA LEU A 82 -1.33 15.22 -12.41
C LEU A 82 -1.65 15.05 -10.92
N VAL A 83 -2.88 14.63 -10.62
CA VAL A 83 -3.26 14.22 -9.26
C VAL A 83 -2.71 12.81 -9.01
N VAL A 84 -1.63 12.71 -8.25
CA VAL A 84 -1.05 11.43 -7.83
C VAL A 84 -1.67 11.05 -6.49
N SER A 85 -2.52 10.03 -6.45
CA SER A 85 -3.15 9.53 -5.23
C SER A 85 -2.33 8.44 -4.53
N ASN A 86 -1.66 7.60 -5.32
CA ASN A 86 -0.84 6.51 -4.81
C ASN A 86 0.25 6.11 -5.81
N LEU A 87 1.30 5.47 -5.30
CA LEU A 87 2.33 4.79 -6.07
C LEU A 87 2.47 3.36 -5.54
N SER A 88 2.21 2.38 -6.39
CA SER A 88 2.29 0.95 -6.04
C SER A 88 3.60 0.32 -6.49
N PHE A 89 4.12 -0.62 -5.71
CA PHE A 89 5.33 -1.40 -6.00
C PHE A 89 5.16 -2.85 -5.51
N ALA A 90 6.15 -3.71 -5.77
CA ALA A 90 6.00 -5.17 -5.62
C ALA A 90 5.71 -5.66 -4.19
N ASP A 91 6.00 -4.87 -3.16
CA ASP A 91 5.81 -5.21 -1.75
C ASP A 91 5.01 -4.15 -0.95
N GLY A 92 4.52 -3.10 -1.62
CA GLY A 92 3.88 -2.01 -0.91
C GLY A 92 3.35 -0.88 -1.78
N MET A 93 2.96 0.19 -1.10
CA MET A 93 2.33 1.36 -1.71
C MET A 93 2.68 2.62 -0.93
N ILE A 94 2.78 3.75 -1.62
CA ILE A 94 2.80 5.08 -1.02
C ILE A 94 1.49 5.77 -1.35
N ILE A 95 0.81 6.32 -0.36
CA ILE A 95 -0.44 7.07 -0.50
C ILE A 95 -0.17 8.55 -0.25
N PHE A 96 -0.69 9.39 -1.14
CA PHE A 96 -0.57 10.83 -1.11
C PHE A 96 -1.95 11.44 -0.82
N SER A 97 -2.13 12.02 0.36
CA SER A 97 -3.45 12.53 0.80
C SER A 97 -3.33 13.73 1.73
N CYS A 98 -4.44 14.44 1.96
CA CYS A 98 -4.49 15.40 3.05
C CYS A 98 -4.45 14.68 4.42
N GLY A 99 -3.75 15.28 5.38
CA GLY A 99 -3.64 14.78 6.75
C GLY A 99 -4.85 15.07 7.64
N ASP A 100 -6.02 15.37 7.06
CA ASP A 100 -7.22 15.62 7.85
C ASP A 100 -7.75 14.32 8.46
N ARG A 101 -8.36 14.43 9.65
CA ARG A 101 -8.80 13.28 10.43
C ARG A 101 -9.80 12.38 9.67
N GLN A 102 -10.64 12.95 8.80
CA GLN A 102 -11.67 12.19 8.11
C GLN A 102 -11.07 11.41 6.94
N THR A 103 -10.20 12.04 6.15
CA THR A 103 -9.44 11.38 5.08
C THR A 103 -8.64 10.20 5.62
N ILE A 104 -7.90 10.38 6.71
CA ILE A 104 -7.11 9.30 7.32
C ILE A 104 -8.02 8.15 7.79
N LYS A 105 -9.15 8.43 8.44
CA LYS A 105 -10.11 7.40 8.84
C LYS A 105 -10.65 6.62 7.64
N ASN A 106 -10.98 7.30 6.55
CA ASN A 106 -11.50 6.66 5.35
C ASN A 106 -10.44 5.78 4.67
N ILE A 107 -9.17 6.21 4.65
CA ILE A 107 -8.05 5.40 4.18
C ILE A 107 -7.86 4.17 5.06
N MET A 108 -7.92 4.31 6.39
CA MET A 108 -7.81 3.17 7.32
C MET A 108 -8.97 2.18 7.18
N ALA A 109 -10.19 2.65 6.89
CA ALA A 109 -11.33 1.78 6.61
C ALA A 109 -11.18 1.01 5.28
N LEU A 110 -10.61 1.66 4.25
CA LEU A 110 -10.26 1.00 2.99
C LEU A 110 -9.19 -0.08 3.22
N ILE A 111 -8.16 0.24 3.99
CA ILE A 111 -7.12 -0.68 4.42
C ILE A 111 -7.72 -1.90 5.12
N ASP A 112 -8.58 -1.71 6.11
CA ASP A 112 -9.22 -2.82 6.82
C ASP A 112 -10.03 -3.72 5.87
N THR A 113 -10.82 -3.09 4.99
CA THR A 113 -11.60 -3.81 3.97
C THR A 113 -10.70 -4.60 3.03
N TYR A 114 -9.59 -4.01 2.61
CA TYR A 114 -8.57 -4.67 1.80
C TYR A 114 -7.94 -5.85 2.53
N GLN A 115 -7.50 -5.67 3.78
CA GLN A 115 -6.87 -6.73 4.57
C GLN A 115 -7.80 -7.92 4.79
N ARG A 116 -9.08 -7.67 5.04
CA ARG A 116 -10.10 -8.73 5.16
C ARG A 116 -10.35 -9.44 3.85
N GLY A 117 -10.33 -8.73 2.73
CA GLY A 117 -10.60 -9.29 1.40
C GLY A 117 -9.41 -10.04 0.78
N SER A 118 -8.19 -9.52 0.93
CA SER A 118 -6.96 -10.09 0.36
C SER A 118 -6.28 -11.09 1.30
N GLY A 119 -6.52 -10.98 2.60
CA GLY A 119 -5.78 -11.72 3.63
C GLY A 119 -4.39 -11.16 3.91
N GLN A 120 -3.93 -10.17 3.13
CA GLN A 120 -2.67 -9.47 3.37
C GLN A 120 -2.83 -8.54 4.57
N LYS A 121 -1.79 -8.42 5.39
CA LYS A 121 -1.80 -7.52 6.56
C LYS A 121 -0.74 -6.46 6.40
N ILE A 122 -1.02 -5.25 6.85
CA ILE A 122 0.00 -4.19 6.86
C ILE A 122 1.00 -4.47 7.98
N ASN A 123 2.28 -4.32 7.64
CA ASN A 123 3.36 -4.30 8.60
C ASN A 123 3.55 -2.87 9.12
N THR A 124 2.93 -2.55 10.27
CA THR A 124 3.02 -1.21 10.86
C THR A 124 4.42 -0.84 11.34
N SER A 125 5.32 -1.81 11.59
CA SER A 125 6.70 -1.54 12.00
C SER A 125 7.62 -1.19 10.83
N LYS A 126 7.30 -1.65 9.63
CA LYS A 126 8.00 -1.29 8.38
C LYS A 126 7.32 -0.13 7.63
N SER A 127 6.04 0.11 7.90
CA SER A 127 5.28 1.23 7.35
C SER A 127 5.67 2.54 8.05
N SER A 128 5.54 3.66 7.35
CA SER A 128 5.95 4.96 7.87
C SER A 128 5.00 6.08 7.46
N LEU A 129 4.78 7.00 8.39
CA LEU A 129 4.01 8.22 8.18
C LEU A 129 4.98 9.40 7.98
N PHE A 130 4.72 10.24 6.98
CA PHE A 130 5.42 11.51 6.80
C PHE A 130 4.43 12.68 6.74
N VAL A 131 4.76 13.72 7.48
CA VAL A 131 4.05 14.98 7.47
C VAL A 131 5.02 16.15 7.27
N PRO A 132 4.60 17.27 6.64
CA PRO A 132 5.36 18.49 6.58
C PRO A 132 5.72 19.02 7.97
N THR A 133 6.85 19.73 8.08
CA THR A 133 7.32 20.38 9.32
C THR A 133 6.39 21.50 9.80
N SER A 134 5.48 21.98 8.94
CA SER A 134 4.48 22.99 9.27
C SER A 134 3.29 22.45 10.08
N ILE A 135 3.16 21.13 10.22
CA ILE A 135 2.07 20.50 10.98
C ILE A 135 2.43 20.44 12.47
N GLY A 136 1.50 20.89 13.32
CA GLY A 136 1.68 20.86 14.78
C GLY A 136 1.74 19.44 15.34
N VAL A 137 2.52 19.25 16.40
CA VAL A 137 2.78 17.94 17.05
C VAL A 137 1.49 17.20 17.45
N SER A 138 0.47 17.92 17.90
CA SER A 138 -0.83 17.33 18.27
C SER A 138 -1.56 16.67 17.08
N ALA A 139 -1.47 17.26 15.89
CA ALA A 139 -2.06 16.67 14.69
C ALA A 139 -1.29 15.41 14.28
N ILE A 140 0.03 15.41 14.40
CA ILE A 140 0.89 14.22 14.16
C ILE A 140 0.47 13.09 15.09
N GLN A 141 0.41 13.34 16.40
CA GLN A 141 -0.01 12.34 17.39
C GLN A 141 -1.41 11.78 17.10
N THR A 142 -2.34 12.62 16.64
CA THR A 142 -3.68 12.17 16.25
C THR A 142 -3.62 11.21 15.06
N ILE A 143 -2.81 11.51 14.04
CA ILE A 143 -2.67 10.64 12.86
C ILE A 143 -1.94 9.34 13.25
N GLU A 144 -0.90 9.40 14.09
CA GLU A 144 -0.22 8.21 14.61
C GLU A 144 -1.17 7.30 15.40
N GLN A 145 -2.03 7.87 16.24
CA GLN A 145 -3.05 7.10 16.98
C GLN A 145 -4.09 6.46 16.07
N LEU A 146 -4.50 7.14 15.00
CA LEU A 146 -5.49 6.61 14.05
C LEU A 146 -4.92 5.52 13.14
N THR A 147 -3.63 5.65 12.77
CA THR A 147 -2.98 4.74 11.82
C THR A 147 -2.24 3.59 12.51
N GLY A 148 -1.79 3.78 13.75
CA GLY A 148 -0.85 2.87 14.42
C GLY A 148 0.55 2.88 13.81
N ILE A 149 0.85 3.83 12.92
CA ILE A 149 2.11 3.92 12.18
C ILE A 149 2.90 5.12 12.73
N LYS A 150 4.19 4.90 13.01
CA LYS A 150 5.05 5.95 13.56
C LYS A 150 5.42 6.97 12.49
N HIS A 151 5.43 8.23 12.89
CA HIS A 151 6.01 9.30 12.11
C HIS A 151 7.52 9.12 12.02
N SER A 152 8.06 9.25 10.80
CA SER A 152 9.50 9.18 10.55
C SER A 152 9.94 10.34 9.67
N ARG A 153 11.24 10.66 9.67
CA ARG A 153 11.80 11.62 8.73
C ARG A 153 12.08 10.90 7.40
N ILE A 154 11.75 11.54 6.27
CA ILE A 154 11.82 11.00 4.89
C ILE A 154 13.09 10.18 4.62
N PHE A 155 14.24 10.60 5.15
CA PHE A 155 15.52 9.94 4.88
C PHE A 155 15.72 8.56 5.50
N HIS A 156 14.96 8.17 6.53
CA HIS A 156 15.23 6.94 7.28
C HIS A 156 14.34 5.75 6.88
N ALA A 157 13.13 5.96 6.37
CA ALA A 157 12.20 4.86 6.10
C ALA A 157 12.40 4.20 4.73
N PHE A 158 13.03 4.88 3.77
CA PHE A 158 13.21 4.35 2.41
C PHE A 158 14.47 3.51 2.22
N GLN A 159 15.23 3.21 3.28
CA GLN A 159 16.45 2.39 3.21
C GLN A 159 16.25 0.96 2.66
N MET A 160 15.00 0.50 2.43
CA MET A 160 14.70 -0.85 1.95
C MET A 160 14.42 -0.96 0.43
N SER A 161 14.48 0.11 -0.36
CA SER A 161 14.22 0.06 -1.81
C SER A 161 15.39 0.62 -2.62
N SER A 162 15.55 0.17 -3.88
CA SER A 162 16.60 0.60 -4.82
C SER A 162 16.89 2.10 -4.72
N MET A 163 18.18 2.47 -4.61
CA MET A 163 18.68 3.83 -4.37
C MET A 163 18.11 4.89 -5.36
N HIS A 164 17.73 4.47 -6.56
CA HIS A 164 17.07 5.32 -7.56
C HIS A 164 15.63 5.73 -7.19
N PHE A 165 14.87 4.85 -6.53
CA PHE A 165 13.51 5.12 -6.10
C PHE A 165 13.47 6.09 -4.92
N ILE A 166 14.40 5.95 -3.98
CA ILE A 166 14.57 6.90 -2.85
C ILE A 166 14.87 8.30 -3.37
N ARG A 167 15.74 8.41 -4.37
CA ARG A 167 16.13 9.68 -4.97
C ARG A 167 14.99 10.29 -5.80
N PHE A 168 14.20 9.47 -6.50
CA PHE A 168 12.98 9.89 -7.17
C PHE A 168 11.92 10.40 -6.19
N LEU A 169 11.64 9.64 -5.12
CA LEU A 169 10.64 10.01 -4.11
C LEU A 169 11.10 11.21 -3.28
N GLY A 170 12.38 11.29 -2.94
CA GLY A 170 12.98 12.47 -2.30
C GLY A 170 12.84 13.71 -3.17
N THR A 171 13.11 13.61 -4.48
CA THR A 171 12.94 14.73 -5.43
C THR A 171 11.47 15.08 -5.61
N LEU A 172 10.59 14.08 -5.69
CA LEU A 172 9.15 14.27 -5.80
C LEU A 172 8.63 14.99 -4.55
N VAL A 173 8.83 14.43 -3.35
CA VAL A 173 8.36 15.00 -2.09
C VAL A 173 8.98 16.37 -1.82
N HIS A 174 10.26 16.58 -2.16
CA HIS A 174 10.91 17.89 -2.01
C HIS A 174 10.36 18.91 -3.04
N GLY A 175 10.03 18.49 -4.26
CA GLY A 175 9.33 19.31 -5.26
C GLY A 175 7.89 19.62 -4.86
N LEU A 176 7.18 18.65 -4.28
CA LEU A 176 5.83 18.79 -3.72
C LEU A 176 5.82 19.76 -2.53
N CYS A 177 6.81 19.68 -1.64
CA CYS A 177 6.97 20.59 -0.51
C CYS A 177 7.48 21.99 -0.91
N ALA A 178 8.20 22.13 -2.03
CA ALA A 178 8.76 23.40 -2.50
C ALA A 178 7.77 24.27 -3.28
N SER A 179 6.60 23.75 -3.65
CA SER A 179 5.48 24.54 -4.21
C SER A 179 4.89 25.46 -3.12
N LYS A 180 5.58 26.57 -2.90
CA LYS A 180 5.17 27.64 -1.97
C LYS A 180 3.91 28.29 -2.52
N GLY A 181 2.78 28.13 -1.84
CA GLY A 181 1.58 28.91 -2.15
C GLY A 181 0.32 28.56 -1.37
N SER A 182 0.19 27.36 -0.81
CA SER A 182 -0.97 27.03 0.02
C SER A 182 -0.61 26.03 1.10
N VAL A 183 -0.98 26.37 2.33
CA VAL A 183 -0.84 25.57 3.54
C VAL A 183 -1.79 24.36 3.45
N VAL A 184 -1.48 23.42 2.57
CA VAL A 184 -2.23 22.17 2.50
C VAL A 184 -1.52 21.19 3.42
N SER A 185 -2.18 20.86 4.53
CA SER A 185 -1.79 19.82 5.48
C SER A 185 -1.70 18.49 4.73
N PHE A 186 -0.52 18.16 4.22
CA PHE A 186 -0.27 16.96 3.42
C PHE A 186 0.23 15.82 4.31
N CYS A 187 -0.09 14.59 3.92
CA CYS A 187 0.27 13.37 4.61
C CYS A 187 0.68 12.30 3.58
N ILE A 188 1.89 11.78 3.74
CA ILE A 188 2.37 10.60 2.99
C ILE A 188 2.28 9.40 3.90
N LEU A 189 1.60 8.36 3.45
CA LEU A 189 1.56 7.08 4.14
C LEU A 189 2.26 6.03 3.29
N THR A 190 3.37 5.49 3.79
CA THR A 190 4.04 4.34 3.18
C THR A 190 3.53 3.08 3.84
N LEU A 191 2.87 2.24 3.06
CA LEU A 191 2.33 0.95 3.47
C LEU A 191 3.20 -0.17 2.92
N ILE A 192 3.72 -0.98 3.82
CA ILE A 192 4.43 -2.22 3.48
C ILE A 192 3.54 -3.37 3.95
N PHE A 193 3.18 -4.28 3.04
CA PHE A 193 2.36 -5.44 3.36
C PHE A 193 3.24 -6.62 3.82
N LEU A 194 2.67 -7.47 4.67
CA LEU A 194 3.24 -8.77 5.01
C LEU A 194 3.04 -9.72 3.84
N GLU A 195 4.13 -10.38 3.44
CA GLU A 195 4.12 -11.53 2.53
C GLU A 195 3.46 -12.76 3.19
#